data_AF-A0A0B0IAU7-F1
#
_entry.id   AF-A0A0B0IAU7-F1
#
_cell.length_a   1.000
_cell.length_b   1.000
_cell.length_c   1.000
_cell.angle_alpha   90.00
_cell.angle_beta   90.00
_cell.angle_gamma   90.00
#
_symmetry.space_group_name_H-M   'P 1'
#
loop_
_entity.id
_entity.type
_entity.pdbx_description
1 polymer ?
#
loop_
_entity_poly.entity_id
_entity_poly.type
_entity_poly.pdbx_seq_one_letter_code
_entity_poly.pdbx_strand_id
1 'polypeptide(L)'
;MTNYWVKNIRTIDNEDSKEVLKEIDILRVMVKLRLNPEGKHDKIIMDLLDNILQLTNQTDLLELNEKLEQLTIYSQKLLKEEWERVKKESRKGKEIKIT
;
A
#
# COMPACT_ATOMS: atom_id res chain seq x y z
N MET A 1 -8.41 0.57 -14.97
CA MET A 1 -9.75 0.49 -14.33
C MET A 1 -9.82 1.27 -13.00
N THR A 2 -8.80 2.05 -12.64
CA THR A 2 -8.67 2.81 -11.37
C THR A 2 -9.20 4.24 -11.43
N ASN A 3 -9.51 4.73 -12.64
CA ASN A 3 -9.72 6.16 -12.95
C ASN A 3 -11.09 6.74 -12.53
N TYR A 4 -12.04 5.90 -12.10
CA TYR A 4 -13.42 6.34 -11.85
C TYR A 4 -13.62 6.91 -10.43
N TRP A 5 -12.88 6.39 -9.44
CA TRP A 5 -13.13 6.66 -8.02
C TRP A 5 -12.54 8.01 -7.58
N VAL A 6 -11.31 8.32 -8.01
CA VAL A 6 -10.62 9.58 -7.66
C VAL A 6 -11.35 10.81 -8.21
N LYS A 7 -11.90 10.71 -9.43
CA LYS A 7 -12.65 11.79 -10.05
C LYS A 7 -13.99 12.03 -9.35
N ASN A 8 -14.69 10.97 -8.95
CA ASN A 8 -15.97 11.07 -8.24
C ASN A 8 -15.83 11.67 -6.83
N ILE A 9 -14.79 11.30 -6.07
CA ILE A 9 -14.58 11.80 -4.70
C ILE A 9 -14.43 13.34 -4.66
N ARG A 10 -13.80 13.94 -5.68
CA ARG A 10 -13.62 15.40 -5.73
C ARG A 10 -14.86 16.18 -6.17
N THR A 11 -15.70 15.57 -7.00
CA THR A 11 -16.93 16.21 -7.53
C THR A 11 -18.12 16.07 -6.60
N ILE A 12 -18.04 15.17 -5.61
CA ILE A 12 -19.14 14.84 -4.72
C ILE A 12 -18.81 15.42 -3.33
N ASP A 13 -19.27 16.64 -3.03
CA ASP A 13 -19.28 17.18 -1.66
C ASP A 13 -20.46 16.58 -0.87
N ASN A 14 -20.49 15.24 -0.80
CA ASN A 14 -21.47 14.45 -0.07
C ASN A 14 -20.76 13.78 1.12
N GLU A 15 -21.50 13.53 2.19
CA GLU A 15 -21.10 12.76 3.37
C GLU A 15 -20.43 11.43 2.97
N ASP A 16 -20.94 10.74 1.94
CA ASP A 16 -20.37 9.50 1.39
C ASP A 16 -18.91 9.64 0.94
N SER A 17 -18.53 10.77 0.33
CA SER A 17 -17.14 10.97 -0.14
C SER A 17 -16.17 11.21 1.02
N LYS A 18 -16.65 11.82 2.11
CA LYS A 18 -15.87 12.00 3.34
C LYS A 18 -15.66 10.68 4.06
N GLU A 19 -16.66 9.80 4.05
CA GLU A 19 -16.56 8.46 4.61
C GLU A 19 -15.55 7.60 3.84
N VAL A 20 -15.61 7.60 2.50
CA VAL A 20 -14.64 6.89 1.66
C VAL A 20 -13.20 7.40 1.87
N LEU A 21 -12.99 8.71 1.95
CA LEU A 21 -11.66 9.28 2.24
C LEU A 21 -11.13 8.85 3.61
N LYS A 22 -12.01 8.79 4.62
CA LYS A 22 -11.67 8.30 5.96
C LYS A 22 -11.28 6.82 5.93
N GLU A 23 -12.01 6.00 5.19
CA GLU A 23 -11.68 4.58 5.03
C GLU A 23 -10.32 4.39 4.35
N ILE A 24 -10.03 5.16 3.29
CA ILE A 24 -8.72 5.13 2.62
C ILE A 24 -7.60 5.50 3.60
N ASP A 25 -7.81 6.52 4.43
CA ASP A 25 -6.83 6.95 5.44
C ASP A 25 -6.58 5.86 6.49
N ILE A 26 -7.64 5.21 6.98
CA ILE A 26 -7.55 4.08 7.90
C ILE A 26 -6.77 2.93 7.27
N LEU A 27 -7.13 2.52 6.04
CA LEU A 27 -6.46 1.43 5.33
C LEU A 27 -4.98 1.72 5.15
N ARG A 28 -4.61 2.96 4.82
CA ARG A 28 -3.22 3.37 4.69
C ARG A 28 -2.46 3.17 6.00
N VAL A 29 -2.99 3.67 7.11
CA VAL A 29 -2.36 3.54 8.43
C VAL A 29 -2.23 2.07 8.81
N MET A 30 -3.26 1.27 8.58
CA MET A 30 -3.24 -0.17 8.85
C MET A 30 -2.17 -0.90 8.04
N VAL A 31 -2.00 -0.57 6.76
CA VAL A 31 -0.94 -1.15 5.93
C VAL A 31 0.43 -0.77 6.48
N LYS A 32 0.66 0.52 6.78
CA LYS A 32 1.93 0.99 7.35
C LYS A 32 2.31 0.29 8.65
N LEU A 33 1.33 0.04 9.53
CA LEU A 33 1.57 -0.66 10.81
C LEU A 33 1.99 -2.12 10.64
N ARG A 34 1.67 -2.74 9.51
CA ARG A 34 2.02 -4.15 9.21
C ARG A 34 3.35 -4.29 8.50
N LEU A 35 3.88 -3.20 7.95
CA LEU A 35 5.13 -3.18 7.22
C LEU A 35 6.31 -3.08 8.19
N ASN A 36 7.41 -3.73 7.84
CA ASN A 36 8.64 -3.64 8.61
C ASN A 36 9.38 -2.35 8.24
N PRO A 37 9.56 -1.38 9.16
CA PRO A 37 10.25 -0.12 8.83
C PRO A 37 11.72 -0.31 8.43
N GLU A 38 12.33 -1.48 8.68
CA GLU A 38 13.69 -1.79 8.23
C GLU A 38 13.72 -2.52 6.88
N GLY A 39 12.57 -3.04 6.42
CA GLY A 39 12.43 -3.78 5.17
C GLY A 39 12.65 -2.90 3.94
N LYS A 40 13.40 -3.41 2.96
CA LYS A 40 13.73 -2.64 1.75
C LYS A 40 12.49 -2.32 0.92
N HIS A 41 11.60 -3.30 0.72
CA HIS A 41 10.37 -3.12 -0.04
C HIS A 41 9.30 -2.40 0.77
N ASP A 42 9.23 -2.68 2.06
CA ASP A 42 8.36 -2.01 3.04
C ASP A 42 8.53 -0.49 3.05
N LYS A 43 9.78 0.00 3.17
CA LYS A 43 10.09 1.44 3.13
C LYS A 43 9.55 2.11 1.87
N ILE A 44 9.70 1.44 0.73
CA ILE A 44 9.25 1.98 -0.57
C ILE A 44 7.72 1.98 -0.63
N ILE A 45 7.06 0.96 -0.12
CA ILE A 45 5.59 0.92 -0.01
C ILE A 45 5.09 2.04 0.91
N MET A 46 5.73 2.27 2.06
CA MET A 46 5.37 3.36 2.98
C MET A 46 5.49 4.74 2.32
N ASP A 47 6.58 4.99 1.59
CA ASP A 47 6.80 6.24 0.84
C ASP A 47 5.78 6.41 -0.30
N LEU A 48 5.48 5.35 -1.05
CA LEU A 48 4.45 5.39 -2.09
C LEU A 48 3.07 5.71 -1.51
N LEU A 49 2.73 5.17 -0.35
CA LEU A 49 1.47 5.46 0.34
C LEU A 49 1.36 6.92 0.77
N ASP A 50 2.47 7.57 1.15
CA ASP A 50 2.48 9.01 1.48
C ASP A 50 2.35 9.88 0.23
N ASN A 51 3.09 9.54 -0.83
CA ASN A 51 3.08 10.28 -2.08
C ASN A 51 1.73 10.23 -2.80
N ILE A 52 1.03 9.08 -2.74
CA ILE A 52 -0.29 8.93 -3.37
C ILE A 52 -1.31 9.96 -2.84
N LEU A 53 -1.24 10.37 -1.56
CA LEU A 53 -2.14 11.41 -1.02
C LEU A 53 -1.88 12.80 -1.56
N GLN A 54 -0.61 13.10 -1.78
CA GLN A 54 -0.23 14.40 -2.32
C GLN A 54 -0.72 14.52 -3.77
N LEU A 55 -0.68 13.41 -4.51
CA LEU A 55 -1.14 13.32 -5.88
C LEU A 55 -2.67 13.22 -6.00
N THR A 56 -3.38 12.64 -5.02
CA THR A 56 -4.85 12.69 -4.99
C THR A 56 -5.42 14.07 -4.70
N ASN A 57 -4.59 15.10 -4.48
CA ASN A 57 -5.00 16.51 -4.51
C ASN A 57 -4.68 17.21 -5.85
N GLN A 58 -3.79 16.63 -6.66
CA GLN A 58 -3.33 17.21 -7.94
C GLN A 58 -4.06 16.61 -9.14
N THR A 59 -4.22 17.35 -10.23
CA THR A 59 -4.95 16.90 -11.43
C THR A 59 -4.14 15.92 -12.29
N ASP A 60 -2.89 15.60 -11.89
CA ASP A 60 -2.02 14.71 -12.64
C ASP A 60 -2.37 13.23 -12.41
N LEU A 61 -3.34 12.76 -13.18
CA LEU A 61 -3.83 11.39 -13.16
C LEU A 61 -2.83 10.38 -13.76
N LEU A 62 -1.84 10.85 -14.53
CA LEU A 62 -0.82 9.97 -15.09
C LEU A 62 0.15 9.56 -13.99
N GLU A 63 0.66 10.54 -13.25
CA GLU A 63 1.58 10.29 -12.14
C GLU A 63 0.93 9.42 -11.04
N LEU A 64 -0.34 9.65 -10.73
CA LEU A 64 -1.08 8.81 -9.77
C LEU A 64 -1.14 7.34 -10.21
N ASN A 65 -1.42 7.08 -11.49
CA ASN A 65 -1.48 5.72 -12.01
C ASN A 65 -0.11 5.04 -11.97
N GLU A 66 0.97 5.76 -12.30
CA GLU A 66 2.34 5.25 -12.20
C GLU A 66 2.69 4.88 -10.75
N LYS A 67 2.32 5.71 -9.76
CA LYS A 67 2.57 5.40 -8.34
C LYS A 67 1.77 4.21 -7.86
N LEU A 68 0.52 4.03 -8.31
CA LEU A 68 -0.29 2.86 -7.99
C LEU A 68 0.28 1.57 -8.62
N GLU A 69 0.80 1.66 -9.83
CA GLU A 69 1.50 0.55 -10.47
C GLU A 69 2.79 0.20 -9.69
N GLN A 70 3.59 1.20 -9.31
CA GLN A 70 4.76 1.00 -8.46
C GLN A 70 4.39 0.35 -7.12
N LEU A 71 3.30 0.80 -6.48
CA LEU A 71 2.80 0.21 -5.23
C LEU A 71 2.50 -1.28 -5.40
N THR A 72 1.87 -1.64 -6.52
CA THR A 72 1.56 -3.03 -6.88
C THR A 72 2.83 -3.86 -7.06
N ILE A 73 3.80 -3.33 -7.83
CA ILE A 73 5.08 -4.00 -8.09
C ILE A 73 5.85 -4.26 -6.80
N TYR A 74 5.95 -3.26 -5.91
CA TYR A 74 6.68 -3.43 -4.66
C TYR A 74 5.96 -4.35 -3.67
N SER A 75 4.63 -4.34 -3.65
CA SER A 75 3.85 -5.31 -2.88
C SER A 75 4.10 -6.75 -3.36
N GLN A 76 4.15 -6.98 -4.68
CA GLN A 76 4.49 -8.30 -5.23
C GLN A 76 5.93 -8.72 -4.90
N LYS A 77 6.88 -7.79 -4.91
CA LYS A 77 8.27 -8.05 -4.51
C LYS A 77 8.36 -8.43 -3.03
N LEU A 78 7.68 -7.70 -2.16
CA LEU A 78 7.59 -8.00 -0.72
C LEU A 78 7.01 -9.40 -0.49
N LEU A 79 5.89 -9.73 -1.15
CA LEU A 79 5.29 -11.06 -1.06
C LEU A 79 6.24 -12.16 -1.52
N LYS A 80 6.99 -11.93 -2.60
CA LYS A 80 7.99 -12.89 -3.08
C LYS A 80 9.12 -13.08 -2.08
N GLU A 81 9.61 -12.00 -1.46
CA GLU A 81 10.65 -12.06 -0.44
C GLU A 81 10.20 -12.86 0.79
N GLU A 82 9.02 -12.55 1.32
CA GLU A 82 8.43 -13.28 2.45
C GLU A 82 8.17 -14.76 2.10
N TRP A 83 7.74 -15.04 0.88
CA TRP A 83 7.56 -16.42 0.42
C TRP A 83 8.87 -17.21 0.34
N GLU A 84 9.97 -16.60 -0.15
CA GLU A 84 11.29 -17.23 -0.12
C GLU A 84 11.79 -17.44 1.30
N ARG A 85 11.53 -16.49 2.20
CA ARG A 85 11.85 -16.61 3.62
C ARG A 85 11.11 -17.80 4.25
N VAL A 86 9.80 -17.88 4.07
CA VAL A 86 8.96 -18.98 4.57
C VAL A 86 9.44 -20.32 4.00
N LYS A 87 9.77 -20.40 2.71
CA LYS A 87 10.33 -21.63 2.13
C LYS A 87 11.67 -22.02 2.76
N LYS A 88 12.54 -21.05 3.03
CA LYS A 88 13.83 -21.29 3.69
C LYS A 88 13.65 -21.75 5.13
N GLU A 89 12.73 -21.15 5.87
CA GLU A 89 12.40 -21.52 7.25
C GLU A 89 11.75 -22.90 7.32
N SER A 90 10.81 -23.20 6.42
CA SER A 90 10.16 -24.50 6.29
C SER A 90 11.16 -25.63 5.98
N ARG A 91 12.10 -25.39 5.07
CA ARG A 91 13.18 -26.36 4.76
C ARG A 91 14.17 -26.55 5.91
N LYS A 92 14.27 -25.59 6.83
CA LYS A 92 15.19 -25.63 7.98
C LYS A 92 14.63 -26.32 9.21
N GLY A 93 13.33 -26.66 9.26
CA GLY A 93 12.78 -27.57 10.26
C GLY A 93 13.15 -27.25 11.72
N LYS A 94 13.09 -25.98 12.14
CA LYS A 94 13.01 -25.64 13.56
C LYS A 94 11.75 -24.84 13.79
N GLU A 95 10.79 -25.48 14.44
CA GLU A 95 9.76 -24.81 15.22
C GLU A 95 10.41 -23.67 16.00
N ILE A 96 9.98 -22.45 15.72
CA ILE A 96 10.28 -21.34 16.61
C ILE A 96 9.42 -21.59 17.85
N LYS A 97 9.99 -22.22 18.88
CA LYS A 97 9.42 -22.09 20.22
C LYS A 97 9.54 -20.63 20.60
N ILE A 98 8.42 -19.92 20.52
CA ILE A 98 8.25 -18.61 21.12
C ILE A 98 8.46 -18.85 22.63
N THR A 99 9.64 -18.51 23.12
CA THR A 99 10.01 -18.51 24.54
C THR A 99 10.13 -17.07 24.99
#